data_AF-A0A1B7V5P8-F1
#
_entry.id   AF-A0A1B7V5P8-F1
#
_cell.length_a   1.000
_cell.length_b   1.000
_cell.length_c   1.000
_cell.angle_alpha   90.00
_cell.angle_beta   90.00
_cell.angle_gamma   90.00
#
_symmetry.space_group_name_H-M   'P 1'
#
loop_
_entity.id
_entity.type
_entity.pdbx_description
1 polymer ?
#
loop_
_entity_poly.entity_id
_entity_poly.type
_entity_poly.pdbx_seq_one_letter_code
_entity_poly.pdbx_strand_id
1 'polypeptide(L)'
;MQTYYYVLASQHFLMEQEPIDEVLKERTRNYHEQEKEIDFWLVKQPAFLETPKMAGIKKKCPQPAAAIISTNSQFITWLKLRLEYVITGEFSAPSDTIPNPLASLTTAS
;
A
#
# COMPACT_ATOMS: atom_id res chain seq x y z
N MET A 1 11.68 -13.71 -6.33
CA MET A 1 11.18 -12.32 -6.39
C MET A 1 9.68 -12.38 -6.52
N GLN A 2 8.95 -11.61 -5.71
CA GLN A 2 7.49 -11.54 -5.71
C GLN A 2 7.06 -10.17 -6.25
N THR A 3 5.97 -10.12 -7.01
CA THR A 3 5.35 -8.85 -7.44
C THR A 3 4.38 -8.36 -6.38
N TYR A 4 4.53 -7.10 -6.02
CA TYR A 4 3.64 -6.37 -5.13
C TYR A 4 2.95 -5.28 -5.92
N TYR A 5 1.66 -5.15 -5.71
CA TYR A 5 0.82 -4.09 -6.26
C TYR A 5 0.51 -3.11 -5.14
N TYR A 6 0.39 -1.83 -5.45
CA TYR A 6 0.07 -0.83 -4.44
C TYR A 6 -0.96 0.18 -4.91
N VAL A 7 -1.74 0.66 -3.95
CA VAL A 7 -2.43 1.95 -4.00
C VAL A 7 -1.64 2.94 -3.14
N LEU A 8 -1.45 4.16 -3.62
CA LEU A 8 -0.67 5.21 -2.98
C LEU A 8 -1.48 6.51 -2.96
N ALA A 9 -1.59 7.12 -1.78
CA ALA A 9 -2.16 8.44 -1.61
C ALA A 9 -1.61 9.12 -0.35
N SER A 10 -2.08 10.34 -0.08
CA SER A 10 -1.74 11.01 1.18
C SER A 10 -2.29 10.21 2.37
N GLN A 11 -1.55 10.21 3.47
CA GLN A 11 -1.98 9.55 4.70
C GLN A 11 -3.32 10.12 5.20
N HIS A 12 -3.48 11.45 5.13
CA HIS A 12 -4.73 12.12 5.52
C HIS A 12 -5.93 11.61 4.69
N PHE A 13 -5.78 11.50 3.37
CA PHE A 13 -6.83 10.96 2.51
C PHE A 13 -7.18 9.50 2.86
N LEU A 14 -6.17 8.62 2.94
CA LEU A 14 -6.41 7.20 3.18
C LEU A 14 -6.94 6.90 4.59
N MET A 15 -6.50 7.63 5.61
CA MET A 15 -6.78 7.28 7.01
C MET A 15 -7.88 8.14 7.67
N GLU A 16 -8.11 9.35 7.19
CA GLU A 16 -9.06 10.28 7.85
C GLU A 16 -10.29 10.60 6.98
N GLN A 17 -10.14 10.59 5.65
CA GLN A 17 -11.25 10.93 4.75
C GLN A 17 -12.01 9.69 4.27
N GLU A 18 -11.30 8.60 4.03
CA GLU A 18 -11.88 7.36 3.52
C GLU A 18 -12.08 6.32 4.63
N PRO A 19 -13.18 5.55 4.62
CA PRO A 19 -13.41 4.48 5.59
C PRO A 19 -12.61 3.22 5.24
N ILE A 20 -11.30 3.36 5.02
CA ILE A 20 -10.44 2.24 4.60
C ILE A 20 -10.21 1.23 5.72
N ASP A 21 -10.20 1.71 6.97
CA ASP A 21 -9.97 0.86 8.14
C ASP A 21 -11.08 -0.21 8.27
N GLU A 22 -12.34 0.16 7.98
CA GLU A 22 -13.46 -0.79 7.96
C GLU A 22 -13.30 -1.83 6.85
N VAL A 23 -12.90 -1.40 5.65
CA VAL A 23 -12.65 -2.28 4.51
C VAL A 23 -11.55 -3.30 4.84
N LEU A 24 -10.43 -2.85 5.41
CA LEU A 24 -9.30 -3.71 5.75
C LEU A 24 -9.62 -4.63 6.94
N LYS A 25 -10.37 -4.16 7.93
CA LYS A 25 -10.83 -4.96 9.06
C LYS A 25 -11.75 -6.09 8.61
N GLU A 26 -12.73 -5.76 7.77
CA GLU A 26 -13.68 -6.74 7.23
C GLU A 26 -12.99 -7.76 6.31
N ARG A 27 -12.06 -7.30 5.48
CA ARG A 27 -11.23 -8.21 4.65
C ARG A 27 -10.38 -9.15 5.51
N THR A 28 -9.78 -8.64 6.59
CA THR A 28 -9.00 -9.45 7.53
C THR A 28 -9.88 -10.53 8.19
N ARG A 29 -11.09 -10.17 8.63
CA ARG A 29 -12.08 -11.11 9.16
C ARG A 29 -12.42 -12.20 8.13
N ASN A 30 -12.71 -11.79 6.90
CA ASN A 30 -13.05 -12.71 5.81
C ASN A 30 -11.91 -13.69 5.46
N TYR A 31 -10.65 -13.24 5.51
CA TYR A 31 -9.48 -14.09 5.31
C TYR A 31 -9.31 -15.10 6.45
N HIS A 32 -9.47 -14.64 7.70
CA HIS A 32 -9.41 -15.51 8.87
C HIS A 32 -10.49 -16.60 8.82
N GLU A 33 -11.74 -16.26 8.48
CA GLU A 33 -12.84 -17.22 8.35
C GLU A 33 -12.65 -18.25 7.24
N GLN A 34 -11.80 -17.96 6.25
CA GLN A 34 -11.48 -18.84 5.15
C GLN A 34 -10.11 -19.51 5.30
N GLU A 35 -9.45 -19.34 6.46
CA GLU A 35 -8.10 -19.86 6.73
C GLU A 35 -7.07 -19.41 5.67
N LYS A 36 -7.24 -18.18 5.15
CA LYS A 36 -6.36 -17.58 4.15
C LYS A 36 -5.27 -16.73 4.81
N GLU A 37 -4.06 -16.87 4.30
CA GLU A 37 -2.94 -15.99 4.68
C GLU A 37 -3.19 -14.56 4.19
N ILE A 38 -2.91 -13.57 5.05
CA ILE A 38 -3.05 -12.17 4.72
C ILE A 38 -2.01 -11.78 3.66
N ASP A 39 -2.51 -11.26 2.55
CA ASP A 39 -1.73 -10.86 1.39
C ASP A 39 -1.84 -9.35 1.10
N PHE A 40 -2.24 -8.55 2.10
CA PHE A 40 -2.41 -7.10 2.00
C PHE A 40 -2.02 -6.37 3.30
N TRP A 41 -1.47 -5.17 3.18
CA TRP A 41 -0.95 -4.38 4.30
C TRP A 41 -1.13 -2.88 4.08
N LEU A 42 -1.49 -2.16 5.14
CA LEU A 42 -1.43 -0.69 5.18
C LEU A 42 -0.06 -0.25 5.71
N VAL A 43 0.70 0.48 4.90
CA VAL A 43 2.05 0.94 5.22
C VAL A 43 2.09 2.46 5.19
N LYS A 44 2.38 3.08 6.35
CA LYS A 44 2.63 4.52 6.46
C LYS A 44 4.04 4.82 5.98
N GLN A 45 4.23 5.94 5.28
CA GLN A 45 5.52 6.39 4.74
C GLN A 45 6.37 5.22 4.18
N PRO A 46 5.87 4.53 3.14
CA PRO A 46 6.47 3.28 2.70
C PRO A 46 7.86 3.51 2.10
N ALA A 47 8.86 2.77 2.60
CA ALA A 47 10.27 2.96 2.26
C ALA A 47 10.57 2.72 0.76
N PHE A 48 9.76 1.92 0.05
CA PHE A 48 9.95 1.70 -1.39
C PHE A 48 9.83 3.00 -2.20
N LEU A 49 9.14 4.03 -1.70
CA LEU A 49 9.03 5.34 -2.35
C LEU A 49 10.35 6.13 -2.36
N GLU A 50 11.30 5.79 -1.48
CA GLU A 50 12.60 6.44 -1.44
C GLU A 50 13.56 5.96 -2.53
N THR A 51 13.17 4.92 -3.27
CA THR A 51 13.99 4.42 -4.37
C THR A 51 14.06 5.43 -5.52
N PRO A 52 15.19 5.52 -6.25
CA PRO A 52 15.31 6.42 -7.40
C PRO A 52 14.21 6.21 -8.46
N LYS A 53 13.77 4.96 -8.66
CA LYS A 53 12.69 4.61 -9.60
C LYS A 53 11.34 5.23 -9.21
N MET A 54 11.10 5.40 -7.92
CA MET A 54 9.84 5.95 -7.39
C MET A 54 9.87 7.47 -7.21
N ALA A 55 11.01 8.14 -7.45
CA ALA A 55 11.16 9.59 -7.24
C ALA A 55 10.10 10.43 -7.99
N GLY A 56 9.76 10.05 -9.21
CA GLY A 56 8.71 10.73 -9.99
C GLY A 56 7.32 10.55 -9.41
N ILE A 57 7.03 9.37 -8.84
CA ILE A 57 5.75 9.05 -8.19
C ILE A 57 5.66 9.76 -6.84
N LYS A 58 6.74 9.74 -6.05
CA LYS A 58 6.85 10.43 -4.76
C LYS A 58 6.53 11.92 -4.88
N LYS A 59 7.02 12.58 -5.94
CA LYS A 59 6.74 14.01 -6.22
C LYS A 59 5.27 14.30 -6.56
N LYS A 60 4.54 13.33 -7.11
CA LYS A 60 3.11 13.47 -7.45
C LYS A 60 2.19 13.22 -6.26
N CYS A 61 2.63 12.44 -5.28
CA CYS A 61 1.85 12.11 -4.10
C CYS A 61 2.05 13.15 -2.99
N PRO A 62 0.97 13.75 -2.44
CA PRO A 62 1.09 14.60 -1.25
C PRO A 62 1.70 13.82 -0.08
N GLN A 63 2.48 14.53 0.75
CA GLN A 63 3.20 13.97 1.90
C GLN A 63 2.59 14.46 3.22
N PRO A 64 2.58 13.65 4.29
CA PRO A 64 3.08 12.27 4.34
C PRO A 64 2.20 11.31 3.54
N ALA A 65 2.83 10.37 2.82
CA ALA A 65 2.13 9.36 2.03
C ALA A 65 1.86 8.07 2.82
N ALA A 66 0.82 7.35 2.42
CA ALA A 66 0.53 6.00 2.87
C ALA A 66 0.18 5.12 1.66
N ALA A 67 0.44 3.83 1.77
CA ALA A 67 0.14 2.86 0.73
C ALA A 67 -0.60 1.64 1.28
N ILE A 68 -1.52 1.11 0.48
CA ILE A 68 -2.03 -0.25 0.66
C ILE A 68 -1.30 -1.12 -0.35
N ILE A 69 -0.56 -2.10 0.15
CA ILE A 69 0.27 -3.01 -0.65
C ILE A 69 -0.36 -4.39 -0.60
N SER A 70 -0.42 -5.09 -1.72
CA SER A 70 -0.90 -6.47 -1.77
C SER A 70 -0.21 -7.26 -2.88
N THR A 71 -0.13 -8.58 -2.74
CA THR A 71 0.28 -9.47 -3.84
C THR A 71 -0.89 -9.81 -4.77
N ASN A 72 -2.11 -9.37 -4.44
CA ASN A 72 -3.33 -9.54 -5.23
C ASN A 72 -3.64 -8.29 -6.07
N SER A 73 -3.41 -8.36 -7.38
CA SER A 73 -3.64 -7.24 -8.31
C SER A 73 -5.11 -6.83 -8.42
N GLN A 74 -6.04 -7.79 -8.29
CA GLN A 74 -7.47 -7.50 -8.36
C GLN A 74 -7.92 -6.65 -7.18
N PHE A 75 -7.37 -6.92 -5.99
CA PHE A 75 -7.65 -6.13 -4.80
C PHE A 75 -7.19 -4.67 -4.95
N ILE A 76 -5.98 -4.44 -5.47
CA ILE A 76 -5.49 -3.08 -5.73
C ILE A 76 -6.28 -2.39 -6.84
N THR A 77 -6.71 -3.13 -7.87
CA THR A 77 -7.57 -2.59 -8.94
C THR A 77 -8.93 -2.16 -8.39
N TRP A 78 -9.53 -2.97 -7.53
CA TRP A 78 -10.78 -2.61 -6.84
C TRP A 78 -10.61 -1.37 -5.97
N LEU A 79 -9.51 -1.26 -5.22
CA LEU A 79 -9.18 -0.06 -4.43
C LEU A 79 -9.03 1.18 -5.31
N LYS A 80 -8.39 1.06 -6.48
CA LYS A 80 -8.27 2.17 -7.43
C LYS A 80 -9.62 2.68 -7.92
N LEU A 81 -10.54 1.77 -8.23
CA LEU A 81 -11.90 2.13 -8.66
C LEU A 81 -12.72 2.74 -7.52
N ARG A 82 -12.53 2.27 -6.28
CA ARG A 82 -13.22 2.80 -5.10
C ARG A 82 -12.74 4.20 -4.69
N LEU A 83 -11.42 4.41 -4.69
CA LEU A 83 -10.82 5.60 -4.10
C LEU A 83 -10.60 6.72 -5.13
N GLU A 84 -10.65 6.41 -6.43
CA GLU A 84 -10.49 7.28 -7.60
C GLU A 84 -9.17 8.09 -7.65
N TYR A 85 -8.95 8.99 -6.69
CA TYR A 85 -7.86 9.98 -6.59
C TYR A 85 -6.57 9.41 -5.99
N VAL A 86 -6.23 8.19 -6.39
CA VAL A 86 -5.05 7.46 -5.90
C VAL A 86 -4.11 7.08 -7.04
N ILE A 87 -2.82 6.95 -6.72
CA ILE A 87 -1.82 6.44 -7.66
C ILE A 87 -1.70 4.92 -7.46
N THR A 88 -1.66 4.16 -8.54
CA THR A 88 -1.37 2.72 -8.48
C THR A 88 -0.10 2.37 -9.24
N GLY A 89 0.48 1.23 -8.90
CA GLY A 89 1.58 0.64 -9.62
C GLY A 89 1.96 -0.71 -9.04
N GLU A 90 3.09 -1.22 -9.49
CA GLU A 90 3.65 -2.48 -9.04
C GLU A 90 5.18 -2.38 -8.93
N PHE A 91 5.76 -3.25 -8.11
CA PHE A 91 7.20 -3.42 -8.01
C PHE A 91 7.55 -4.85 -7.59
N SER A 92 8.77 -5.27 -7.88
CA SER A 92 9.27 -6.58 -7.45
C SER A 92 10.19 -6.44 -6.24
N ALA A 93 9.99 -7.30 -5.25
CA ALA A 93 10.80 -7.34 -4.03
C ALA A 93 10.90 -8.79 -3.49
N PRO A 94 11.89 -9.11 -2.64
CA PRO A 94 13.05 -8.27 -2.29
C PRO A 94 13.97 -8.01 -3.49
N SER A 95 14.65 -6.86 -3.49
CA SER A 95 15.66 -6.44 -4.48
C SER A 95 16.72 -5.55 -3.81
N ASP A 96 17.85 -5.30 -4.47
CA ASP A 96 18.92 -4.44 -3.94
C ASP A 96 18.42 -3.05 -3.52
N THR A 97 17.44 -2.51 -4.26
CA THR A 97 16.83 -1.20 -3.97
C THR A 97 15.65 -1.27 -3.00
N ILE A 98 14.97 -2.42 -2.90
CA ILE A 98 13.80 -2.64 -2.05
C ILE A 98 14.00 -3.95 -1.30
N PRO A 99 14.80 -3.97 -0.23
CA PRO A 99 15.07 -5.20 0.53
C PRO A 99 13.84 -5.67 1.31
N ASN A 100 13.00 -4.73 1.78
CA ASN A 100 11.75 -5.02 2.48
C ASN A 100 10.59 -4.29 1.79
N PRO A 101 9.64 -5.00 1.14
CA PRO A 101 8.50 -4.39 0.45
C PRO A 101 7.53 -3.64 1.37
N LEU A 102 7.50 -4.00 2.66
CA LEU A 102 6.52 -3.50 3.64
C LEU A 102 7.15 -2.56 4.68
N ALA A 103 8.40 -2.15 4.48
CA ALA A 103 9.08 -1.26 5.42
C ALA A 103 8.39 0.11 5.50
N SER A 104 8.14 0.57 6.73
CA SER A 104 7.64 1.90 7.06
C SER A 104 8.80 2.76 7.58
N LEU A 105 8.83 4.03 7.18
CA LEU A 105 9.80 5.01 7.68
C LEU A 105 9.31 5.77 8.92
N THR A 106 8.08 5.51 9.36
CA THR A 106 7.58 6.10 10.61
C THR A 106 8.31 5.46 11.78
N THR A 107 8.98 6.27 12.59
CA THR A 107 9.48 5.84 13.90
C THR A 107 8.29 5.57 14.82
N ALA A 108 8.25 4.39 15.44
CA ALA A 108 7.31 4.15 16.54
C ALA A 108 7.65 5.13 17.66
N SER A 109 6.71 6.04 17.96
CA SER A 109 6.77 6.92 19.13
C SER A 109 6.33 6.18 20.38
#